data_AF-A0AAD9Q109-F1
#
_entry.id   AF-A0AAD9Q109-F1
#
_cell.length_a   1.000
_cell.length_b   1.000
_cell.length_c   1.000
_cell.angle_alpha   90.00
_cell.angle_beta   90.00
_cell.angle_gamma   90.00
#
_symmetry.space_group_name_H-M   'P 1'
#
loop_
_entity.id
_entity.type
_entity.pdbx_description
1 polymer ?
#
loop_
_entity_poly.entity_id
_entity_poly.type
_entity_poly.pdbx_seq_one_letter_code
_entity_poly.pdbx_strand_id
1 'polypeptide(L)'
;MLMLGSRNIPVYCFMGDFGCGIGGWTLVMKTDGTKNTFHYSSPFWSDKEVYNLAGGKIGFDKQETKLPSYWETHFSKICLGMRDGSTTRFVVIRQSANSLYALIADGTYRAVSLGRDKWKSLIGPQASLQRNCNKEGFNVVCEGSESSKYSRARIGIIANDQNDCLSCDSRIGYGTGGLQDDSNTCGNDAMHSPDNGDKHIKAMGYILVQ
;
A
#
# COMPACT_ATOMS: atom_id res chain seq x y z
N MET A 1 -19.40 14.20 6.97
CA MET A 1 -18.60 15.18 6.20
C MET A 1 -17.40 15.51 7.06
N LEU A 2 -16.19 15.47 6.50
CA LEU A 2 -14.98 15.89 7.21
C LEU A 2 -14.60 17.27 6.67
N MET A 3 -14.32 18.21 7.57
CA MET A 3 -13.73 19.49 7.17
C MET A 3 -12.26 19.23 6.87
N LEU A 4 -11.89 19.39 5.62
CA LEU A 4 -10.52 19.28 5.12
C LEU A 4 -10.17 20.65 4.55
N GLY A 5 -9.33 21.38 5.30
CA GLY A 5 -9.09 22.81 5.08
C GLY A 5 -10.37 23.62 5.26
N SER A 6 -10.77 24.36 4.22
CA SER A 6 -11.97 25.19 4.16
C SER A 6 -13.11 24.60 3.32
N ARG A 7 -13.05 23.30 2.97
CA ARG A 7 -14.05 22.63 2.13
C ARG A 7 -14.71 21.44 2.85
N ASN A 8 -16.01 21.29 2.62
CA ASN A 8 -16.80 20.14 3.04
C ASN A 8 -16.64 19.00 2.03
N ILE A 9 -15.85 17.98 2.38
CA ILE A 9 -15.62 16.85 1.49
C ILE A 9 -16.27 15.59 2.09
N PRO A 10 -17.09 14.85 1.32
CA PRO A 10 -17.61 13.57 1.76
C PRO A 10 -16.46 12.55 1.78
N VAL A 11 -15.82 12.40 2.94
CA VAL A 11 -14.86 11.34 3.20
C VAL A 11 -15.55 10.26 4.02
N TYR A 12 -15.42 9.02 3.58
CA TYR A 12 -15.85 7.87 4.36
C TYR A 12 -14.97 7.76 5.62
N CYS A 13 -15.60 7.84 6.79
CA CYS A 13 -14.98 7.57 8.07
C CYS A 13 -15.60 6.28 8.61
N PHE A 14 -14.77 5.26 8.83
CA PHE A 14 -15.22 4.05 9.49
C PHE A 14 -15.21 4.26 10.99
N MET A 15 -16.35 4.02 11.65
CA MET A 15 -16.49 4.11 13.10
C MET A 15 -16.65 2.71 13.67
N GLY A 16 -15.75 2.30 14.56
CA GLY A 16 -15.77 0.98 15.22
C GLY A 16 -14.56 0.13 14.89
N ASP A 17 -14.61 -1.16 15.26
CA ASP A 17 -13.53 -2.12 14.98
C ASP A 17 -13.91 -3.04 13.81
N PHE A 18 -13.09 -3.02 12.77
CA PHE A 18 -13.21 -3.84 11.56
C PHE A 18 -11.92 -4.61 11.26
N GLY A 19 -11.02 -4.73 12.24
CA GLY A 19 -9.70 -5.35 12.10
C GLY A 19 -8.54 -4.38 12.20
N CYS A 20 -8.80 -3.07 12.25
CA CYS A 20 -7.79 -2.05 12.52
C CYS A 20 -7.86 -1.47 13.94
N GLY A 21 -8.76 -1.98 14.78
CA GLY A 21 -8.96 -1.50 16.15
C GLY A 21 -9.96 -0.37 16.24
N ILE A 22 -10.40 -0.13 17.48
CA ILE A 22 -11.48 0.79 17.81
C ILE A 22 -11.11 2.24 17.48
N GLY A 23 -12.06 2.99 16.91
CA GLY A 23 -12.02 4.44 16.75
C GLY A 23 -12.56 4.89 15.39
N GLY A 24 -12.28 6.16 15.05
CA GLY A 24 -12.57 6.71 13.73
C GLY A 24 -11.38 6.52 12.81
N TRP A 25 -11.61 5.88 11.66
CA TRP A 25 -10.61 5.67 10.61
C TRP A 25 -11.00 6.44 9.35
N THR A 26 -10.15 7.39 8.95
CA THR A 26 -10.39 8.25 7.80
C THR A 26 -9.82 7.62 6.54
N LEU A 27 -10.65 7.35 5.53
CA LEU A 27 -10.18 6.88 4.23
C LEU A 27 -9.31 7.94 3.54
N VAL A 28 -8.15 7.55 3.02
CA VAL A 28 -7.25 8.46 2.28
C VAL A 28 -7.10 8.07 0.81
N MET A 29 -7.02 6.78 0.52
CA MET A 29 -6.77 6.30 -0.84
C MET A 29 -7.31 4.87 -1.01
N LYS A 30 -7.75 4.57 -2.22
CA LYS A 30 -8.12 3.23 -2.68
C LYS A 30 -7.46 2.93 -4.02
N THR A 31 -6.76 1.81 -4.11
CA THR A 31 -5.91 1.45 -5.25
C THR A 31 -6.34 0.12 -5.84
N ASP A 32 -6.56 0.03 -7.15
CA ASP A 32 -6.93 -1.21 -7.81
C ASP A 32 -5.69 -1.82 -8.48
N GLY A 33 -5.23 -2.97 -7.98
CA GLY A 33 -4.05 -3.66 -8.50
C GLY A 33 -4.11 -4.05 -9.98
N THR A 34 -5.31 -4.01 -10.58
CA THR A 34 -5.52 -4.24 -12.03
C THR A 34 -5.35 -2.99 -12.88
N LYS A 35 -5.16 -1.82 -12.26
CA LYS A 35 -5.05 -0.53 -12.95
C LYS A 35 -3.71 0.14 -12.67
N ASN A 36 -3.23 0.87 -13.66
CA ASN A 36 -1.97 1.61 -13.58
C ASN A 36 -2.11 2.98 -12.88
N THR A 37 -3.32 3.38 -12.47
CA THR A 37 -3.62 4.69 -11.86
C THR A 37 -2.64 5.03 -10.73
N PHE A 38 -2.44 4.08 -9.81
CA PHE A 38 -1.58 4.25 -8.65
C PHE A 38 -0.29 3.44 -8.74
N HIS A 39 0.22 3.16 -9.95
CA HIS A 39 1.54 2.56 -10.13
C HIS A 39 2.63 3.30 -9.33
N TYR A 40 3.74 2.63 -8.98
CA TYR A 40 4.83 3.21 -8.19
C TYR A 40 5.27 4.60 -8.68
N SER A 41 5.41 4.78 -9.99
CA SER A 41 5.84 6.04 -10.61
C SER A 41 4.73 7.09 -10.77
N SER A 42 3.50 6.80 -10.36
CA SER A 42 2.37 7.70 -10.53
C SER A 42 2.58 9.02 -9.76
N PRO A 43 2.33 10.18 -10.38
CA PRO A 43 2.43 11.47 -9.71
C PRO A 43 1.44 11.61 -8.56
N PHE A 44 0.37 10.79 -8.53
CA PHE A 44 -0.59 10.78 -7.43
C PHE A 44 0.03 10.45 -6.06
N TRP A 45 1.23 9.87 -5.99
CA TRP A 45 1.93 9.69 -4.71
C TRP A 45 2.58 10.99 -4.19
N SER A 46 2.89 11.93 -5.08
CA SER A 46 3.68 13.14 -4.81
C SER A 46 2.97 14.47 -5.08
N ASP A 47 1.75 14.45 -5.62
CA ASP A 47 0.91 15.64 -5.82
C ASP A 47 -0.18 15.80 -4.75
N LYS A 48 -0.87 16.95 -4.76
CA LYS A 48 -2.06 17.24 -3.94
C LYS A 48 -3.33 17.31 -4.80
N GLU A 49 -3.38 16.46 -5.82
CA GLU A 49 -4.54 16.35 -6.71
C GLU A 49 -5.52 15.29 -6.21
N VAL A 50 -6.79 15.59 -6.45
CA VAL A 50 -7.91 14.70 -6.15
C VAL A 50 -8.10 13.70 -7.29
N TYR A 51 -8.39 12.44 -6.95
CA TYR A 51 -8.82 11.45 -7.93
C TYR A 51 -10.13 10.80 -7.49
N ASN A 52 -11.15 10.86 -8.35
CA ASN A 52 -12.46 10.23 -8.16
C ASN A 52 -13.06 10.43 -6.75
N LEU A 53 -13.51 11.65 -6.43
CA LEU A 53 -14.16 11.95 -5.13
C LEU A 53 -15.37 11.06 -4.84
N ALA A 54 -16.12 10.68 -5.88
CA ALA A 54 -17.29 9.82 -5.72
C ALA A 54 -16.91 8.44 -5.16
N GLY A 55 -15.71 7.94 -5.52
CA GLY A 55 -15.13 6.74 -4.94
C GLY A 55 -14.96 6.83 -3.42
N GLY A 56 -14.76 8.02 -2.85
CA GLY A 56 -14.61 8.21 -1.39
C GLY A 56 -15.88 8.03 -0.57
N LYS A 57 -17.06 7.85 -1.19
CA LYS A 57 -18.35 7.77 -0.49
C LYS A 57 -18.62 6.40 0.15
N ILE A 58 -18.04 5.34 -0.39
CA ILE A 58 -18.24 3.96 0.07
C ILE A 58 -16.88 3.39 0.50
N GLY A 59 -16.81 2.83 1.71
CA GLY A 59 -15.57 2.40 2.35
C GLY A 59 -14.79 1.33 1.59
N PHE A 60 -15.36 0.14 1.44
CA PHE A 60 -14.65 -1.06 0.94
C PHE A 60 -15.19 -1.60 -0.40
N ASP A 61 -15.62 -0.71 -1.29
CA ASP A 61 -15.96 -1.07 -2.67
C ASP A 61 -14.70 -1.24 -3.56
N LYS A 62 -14.88 -1.38 -4.88
CA LYS A 62 -13.78 -1.53 -5.85
C LYS A 62 -13.54 -0.27 -6.68
N GLN A 63 -13.97 0.90 -6.20
CA GLN A 63 -13.76 2.17 -6.89
C GLN A 63 -12.50 2.84 -6.36
N GLU A 64 -11.52 3.07 -7.24
CA GLU A 64 -10.30 3.80 -6.92
C GLU A 64 -10.60 5.23 -6.46
N THR A 65 -9.82 5.75 -5.53
CA THR A 65 -9.95 7.15 -5.09
C THR A 65 -8.65 7.66 -4.47
N LYS A 66 -8.41 8.96 -4.59
CA LYS A 66 -7.45 9.71 -3.79
C LYS A 66 -8.16 10.94 -3.24
N LEU A 67 -8.24 11.03 -1.92
CA LEU A 67 -9.00 12.05 -1.22
C LEU A 67 -8.06 13.11 -0.62
N PRO A 68 -8.56 14.34 -0.36
CA PRO A 68 -7.76 15.38 0.30
C PRO A 68 -7.22 14.99 1.67
N SER A 69 -7.84 14.01 2.34
CA SER A 69 -7.31 13.41 3.57
C SER A 69 -5.91 12.82 3.40
N TYR A 70 -5.50 12.47 2.17
CA TYR A 70 -4.13 12.05 1.85
C TYR A 70 -3.06 13.09 2.21
N TRP A 71 -3.33 14.39 2.04
CA TRP A 71 -2.37 15.47 2.31
C TRP A 71 -2.73 16.38 3.48
N GLU A 72 -3.96 16.31 4.00
CA GLU A 72 -4.45 17.23 5.05
C GLU A 72 -4.66 16.57 6.42
N THR A 73 -4.65 15.24 6.52
CA THR A 73 -4.95 14.54 7.78
C THR A 73 -3.67 14.13 8.50
N HIS A 74 -3.41 14.75 9.67
CA HIS A 74 -2.42 14.26 10.61
C HIS A 74 -2.90 12.93 11.22
N PHE A 75 -1.98 11.99 11.43
CA PHE A 75 -2.30 10.69 12.01
C PHE A 75 -1.17 10.13 12.86
N SER A 76 -1.50 9.11 13.65
CA SER A 76 -0.60 8.31 14.48
C SER A 76 -0.56 6.83 14.08
N LYS A 77 -1.54 6.37 13.29
CA LYS A 77 -1.64 5.01 12.77
C LYS A 77 -2.14 5.00 11.33
N ILE A 78 -1.72 3.96 10.60
CA ILE A 78 -2.19 3.66 9.25
C ILE A 78 -2.81 2.27 9.28
N CYS A 79 -4.01 2.14 8.72
CA CYS A 79 -4.70 0.88 8.49
C CYS A 79 -4.62 0.56 7.00
N LEU A 80 -3.96 -0.54 6.68
CA LEU A 80 -3.81 -1.06 5.33
C LEU A 80 -4.77 -2.23 5.17
N GLY A 81 -5.65 -2.16 4.17
CA GLY A 81 -6.56 -3.24 3.80
C GLY A 81 -6.28 -3.74 2.39
N MET A 82 -6.34 -5.06 2.18
CA MET A 82 -6.35 -5.66 0.84
C MET A 82 -7.55 -6.59 0.70
N ARG A 83 -8.26 -6.45 -0.40
CA ARG A 83 -9.36 -7.33 -0.78
C ARG A 83 -8.95 -8.21 -1.95
N ASP A 84 -8.99 -9.51 -1.69
CA ASP A 84 -8.81 -10.59 -2.67
C ASP A 84 -10.09 -11.45 -2.68
N GLY A 85 -10.69 -11.58 -3.86
CA GLY A 85 -12.02 -12.15 -4.02
C GLY A 85 -13.09 -11.44 -3.15
N SER A 86 -13.68 -12.20 -2.22
CA SER A 86 -14.69 -11.72 -1.27
C SER A 86 -14.12 -11.28 0.07
N THR A 87 -12.85 -11.59 0.37
CA THR A 87 -12.26 -11.36 1.69
C THR A 87 -11.42 -10.11 1.70
N THR A 88 -11.63 -9.25 2.71
CA THR A 88 -10.77 -8.10 2.99
C THR A 88 -10.00 -8.36 4.27
N ARG A 89 -8.68 -8.19 4.23
CA ARG A 89 -7.79 -8.39 5.39
C ARG A 89 -7.06 -7.10 5.68
N PHE A 90 -6.75 -6.88 6.95
CA PHE A 90 -6.22 -5.61 7.43
C PHE A 90 -4.98 -5.79 8.30
N VAL A 91 -4.08 -4.81 8.21
CA VAL A 91 -2.94 -4.66 9.11
C VAL A 91 -2.80 -3.20 9.53
N VAL A 92 -2.26 -2.98 10.73
CA VAL A 92 -2.05 -1.64 11.28
C VAL A 92 -0.57 -1.36 11.43
N ILE A 93 -0.12 -0.21 10.93
CA ILE A 93 1.22 0.34 11.14
C ILE A 93 1.08 1.52 12.12
N ARG A 94 1.87 1.50 13.19
CA ARG A 94 1.98 2.63 14.12
C ARG A 94 3.05 3.59 13.62
N GLN A 95 2.64 4.62 12.90
CA GLN A 95 3.50 5.64 12.32
C GLN A 95 2.82 6.99 12.43
N SER A 96 3.52 7.99 12.96
CA SER A 96 3.02 9.37 13.01
C SER A 96 3.53 10.17 11.82
N ALA A 97 2.68 11.00 11.24
CA ALA A 97 3.06 11.99 10.23
C ALA A 97 2.00 13.10 10.11
N ASN A 98 2.41 14.24 9.56
CA ASN A 98 1.50 15.35 9.26
C ASN A 98 0.45 14.97 8.20
N SER A 99 0.79 14.07 7.28
CA SER A 99 -0.12 13.45 6.32
C SER A 99 0.60 12.34 5.56
N LEU A 100 -0.15 11.54 4.78
CA LEU A 100 0.45 10.45 4.00
C LEU A 100 1.30 11.01 2.85
N TYR A 101 0.87 12.15 2.30
CA TYR A 101 1.67 12.98 1.40
C TYR A 101 3.04 13.32 2.02
N ALA A 102 3.07 13.89 3.23
CA ALA A 102 4.33 14.26 3.88
C ALA A 102 5.26 13.07 4.16
N LEU A 103 4.69 11.87 4.27
CA LEU A 103 5.42 10.63 4.52
C LEU A 103 5.96 9.96 3.25
N ILE A 104 5.34 10.18 2.09
CA ILE A 104 5.64 9.45 0.84
C ILE A 104 6.23 10.37 -0.25
N ALA A 105 5.76 11.61 -0.37
CA ALA A 105 5.95 12.44 -1.56
C ALA A 105 7.41 12.77 -1.88
N ASP A 106 8.30 12.79 -0.88
CA ASP A 106 9.72 13.08 -1.07
C ASP A 106 10.52 11.89 -1.65
N GLY A 107 9.90 10.71 -1.77
CA GLY A 107 10.55 9.51 -2.29
C GLY A 107 11.56 8.88 -1.32
N THR A 108 11.72 9.40 -0.11
CA THR A 108 12.70 8.90 0.87
C THR A 108 12.22 7.57 1.45
N TYR A 109 13.10 6.58 1.50
CA TYR A 109 12.85 5.31 2.18
C TYR A 109 12.68 5.52 3.67
N ARG A 110 11.63 4.94 4.25
CA ARG A 110 11.38 4.96 5.70
C ARG A 110 10.99 3.56 6.15
N ALA A 111 11.84 2.96 6.99
CA ALA A 111 11.63 1.62 7.49
C ALA A 111 10.43 1.55 8.44
N VAL A 112 9.75 0.41 8.43
CA VAL A 112 8.83 -0.03 9.49
C VAL A 112 9.30 -1.38 10.01
N SER A 113 8.72 -1.85 11.11
CA SER A 113 8.99 -3.19 11.64
C SER A 113 7.66 -3.91 11.86
N LEU A 114 6.94 -4.16 10.77
CA LEU A 114 5.67 -4.87 10.80
C LEU A 114 5.90 -6.39 10.72
N GLY A 115 6.95 -6.81 10.02
CA GLY A 115 7.34 -8.19 9.84
C GLY A 115 6.63 -8.88 8.67
N ARG A 116 7.36 -9.81 8.06
CA ARG A 116 6.95 -10.56 6.85
C ARG A 116 5.55 -11.18 6.95
N ASP A 117 5.25 -11.83 8.07
CA ASP A 117 3.97 -12.54 8.24
C ASP A 117 2.76 -11.59 8.23
N LYS A 118 2.94 -10.37 8.74
CA LYS A 118 1.89 -9.36 8.69
C LYS A 118 1.66 -8.88 7.26
N TRP A 119 2.70 -8.63 6.47
CA TRP A 119 2.52 -8.32 5.05
C TRP A 119 1.83 -9.46 4.30
N LYS A 120 2.25 -10.72 4.52
CA LYS A 120 1.58 -11.89 3.93
C LYS A 120 0.12 -12.01 4.37
N SER A 121 -0.21 -11.61 5.60
CA SER A 121 -1.59 -11.67 6.11
C SER A 121 -2.58 -10.77 5.35
N LEU A 122 -2.12 -9.72 4.65
CA LEU A 122 -2.98 -8.91 3.77
C LEU A 122 -3.57 -9.73 2.62
N ILE A 123 -2.79 -10.67 2.09
CA ILE A 123 -3.18 -11.55 0.98
C ILE A 123 -3.84 -12.81 1.54
N GLY A 124 -3.30 -13.36 2.63
CA GLY A 124 -3.79 -14.57 3.28
C GLY A 124 -3.05 -15.83 2.85
N PRO A 125 -3.68 -17.02 2.84
CA PRO A 125 -3.00 -18.30 2.64
C PRO A 125 -2.26 -18.44 1.29
N GLN A 126 -2.61 -17.63 0.29
CA GLN A 126 -1.96 -17.65 -1.02
C GLN A 126 -0.74 -16.73 -1.12
N ALA A 127 -0.45 -15.94 -0.08
CA ALA A 127 0.68 -15.01 -0.08
C ALA A 127 2.00 -15.74 -0.31
N SER A 128 2.87 -15.17 -1.12
CA SER A 128 4.17 -15.73 -1.45
C SER A 128 5.22 -14.62 -1.53
N LEU A 129 6.41 -14.89 -1.01
CA LEU A 129 7.56 -13.99 -1.11
C LEU A 129 8.83 -14.85 -1.18
N GLN A 130 9.90 -14.39 -1.81
CA GLN A 130 11.23 -14.99 -1.66
C GLN A 130 11.74 -14.82 -0.21
N ARG A 131 12.65 -15.68 0.24
CA ARG A 131 12.82 -15.93 1.69
C ARG A 131 13.67 -14.91 2.45
N ASN A 132 14.57 -14.20 1.79
CA ASN A 132 15.70 -13.55 2.45
C ASN A 132 15.53 -12.04 2.63
N CYS A 133 15.83 -11.16 1.66
CA CYS A 133 15.59 -9.73 1.86
C CYS A 133 14.14 -9.50 2.35
N ASN A 134 13.96 -8.69 3.40
CA ASN A 134 12.64 -8.36 3.95
C ASN A 134 12.56 -6.85 4.15
N LYS A 135 12.98 -6.08 3.15
CA LYS A 135 12.98 -4.62 3.24
C LYS A 135 11.55 -4.13 3.19
N GLU A 136 11.08 -3.53 4.27
CA GLU A 136 9.70 -3.08 4.45
C GLU A 136 9.61 -1.59 4.81
N GLY A 137 8.47 -0.97 4.49
CA GLY A 137 8.16 0.41 4.87
C GLY A 137 7.59 1.25 3.75
N PHE A 138 8.04 2.51 3.68
CA PHE A 138 7.61 3.51 2.70
C PHE A 138 8.71 3.75 1.67
N ASN A 139 8.33 3.97 0.41
CA ASN A 139 9.25 4.15 -0.74
C ASN A 139 10.34 3.07 -0.77
N VAL A 140 9.90 1.82 -0.70
CA VAL A 140 10.77 0.65 -0.67
C VAL A 140 11.25 0.36 -2.09
N VAL A 141 12.57 0.41 -2.27
CA VAL A 141 13.27 0.08 -3.51
C VAL A 141 14.43 -0.87 -3.23
N CYS A 142 14.71 -1.73 -4.19
CA CYS A 142 15.90 -2.54 -4.21
C CYS A 142 17.14 -1.68 -4.50
N GLU A 143 18.31 -2.08 -4.00
CA GLU A 143 19.53 -1.24 -3.99
C GLU A 143 20.54 -1.59 -5.10
N GLY A 144 20.24 -2.58 -5.95
CA GLY A 144 21.14 -2.98 -7.04
C GLY A 144 21.25 -1.95 -8.16
N SER A 145 22.25 -2.16 -9.04
CA SER A 145 22.55 -1.29 -10.18
C SER A 145 21.35 -1.09 -11.14
N GLU A 146 20.42 -2.04 -11.16
CA GLU A 146 19.20 -2.01 -11.97
C GLU A 146 17.93 -1.83 -11.10
N SER A 147 18.04 -1.08 -10.00
CA SER A 147 16.96 -0.80 -9.03
C SER A 147 15.62 -0.38 -9.64
N SER A 148 15.64 0.28 -10.80
CA SER A 148 14.43 0.69 -11.53
C SER A 148 13.63 -0.47 -12.12
N LYS A 149 14.28 -1.62 -12.36
CA LYS A 149 13.65 -2.86 -12.84
C LYS A 149 13.11 -3.69 -11.68
N TYR A 150 13.81 -3.76 -10.56
CA TYR A 150 13.43 -4.64 -9.45
C TYR A 150 12.13 -4.23 -8.76
N SER A 151 11.60 -5.16 -7.96
CA SER A 151 10.42 -4.95 -7.14
C SER A 151 10.55 -3.71 -6.25
N ARG A 152 9.49 -2.91 -6.25
CA ARG A 152 9.38 -1.66 -5.50
C ARG A 152 7.95 -1.44 -5.01
N ALA A 153 7.81 -0.67 -3.93
CA ALA A 153 6.51 -0.36 -3.32
C ALA A 153 6.52 1.03 -2.68
N ARG A 154 5.42 1.78 -2.80
CA ARG A 154 5.24 3.03 -2.03
C ARG A 154 4.96 2.74 -0.57
N ILE A 155 4.21 1.68 -0.31
CA ILE A 155 3.98 1.12 1.03
C ILE A 155 4.02 -0.40 0.87
N GLY A 156 4.97 -1.09 1.46
CA GLY A 156 5.08 -2.54 1.24
C GLY A 156 6.32 -3.20 1.81
N ILE A 157 6.51 -4.45 1.39
CA ILE A 157 7.71 -5.26 1.58
C ILE A 157 8.21 -5.74 0.22
N ILE A 158 9.53 -5.77 0.04
CA ILE A 158 10.20 -6.43 -1.10
C ILE A 158 11.15 -7.50 -0.59
N ALA A 159 11.35 -8.54 -1.39
CA ALA A 159 12.17 -9.69 -1.04
C ALA A 159 12.87 -10.32 -2.24
N ASN A 160 13.95 -11.04 -1.95
CA ASN A 160 14.70 -11.92 -2.84
C ASN A 160 15.21 -13.15 -2.07
N ASP A 161 15.93 -14.04 -2.76
CA ASP A 161 16.60 -15.20 -2.15
C ASP A 161 18.06 -14.95 -1.78
N GLN A 162 18.57 -13.72 -1.94
CA GLN A 162 19.94 -13.36 -1.55
C GLN A 162 19.93 -12.72 -0.15
N ASN A 163 21.08 -12.72 0.52
CA ASN A 163 21.19 -12.12 1.87
C ASN A 163 21.24 -10.59 1.86
N ASP A 164 21.29 -9.99 0.67
CA ASP A 164 21.24 -8.56 0.42
C ASP A 164 19.91 -8.18 -0.25
N CYS A 165 19.63 -6.87 -0.34
CA CYS A 165 18.47 -6.33 -1.03
C CYS A 165 18.89 -5.68 -2.36
N LEU A 166 19.68 -6.35 -3.20
CA LEU A 166 20.15 -5.81 -4.48
C LEU A 166 19.33 -6.26 -5.69
N SER A 167 18.69 -7.42 -5.65
CA SER A 167 17.97 -8.05 -6.77
C SER A 167 16.61 -8.61 -6.36
N CYS A 168 15.69 -7.72 -6.00
CA CYS A 168 14.39 -8.02 -5.40
C CYS A 168 13.39 -8.42 -6.49
N ASP A 169 12.89 -9.66 -6.47
CA ASP A 169 11.93 -10.14 -7.47
C ASP A 169 10.52 -10.30 -6.91
N SER A 170 10.34 -10.27 -5.59
CA SER A 170 9.03 -10.43 -4.95
C SER A 170 8.64 -9.23 -4.09
N ARG A 171 7.34 -9.00 -3.97
CA ARG A 171 6.76 -7.87 -3.22
C ARG A 171 5.33 -8.13 -2.75
N ILE A 172 4.95 -7.44 -1.68
CA ILE A 172 3.56 -7.21 -1.28
C ILE A 172 3.41 -5.74 -0.95
N GLY A 173 2.41 -5.05 -1.51
CA GLY A 173 2.20 -3.66 -1.14
C GLY A 173 1.22 -2.88 -2.02
N TYR A 174 1.31 -1.56 -1.87
CA TYR A 174 0.54 -0.53 -2.54
C TYR A 174 1.50 0.36 -3.33
N GLY A 175 1.04 0.81 -4.49
CA GLY A 175 1.89 1.57 -5.40
C GLY A 175 3.12 0.79 -5.80
N THR A 176 2.90 -0.45 -6.23
CA THR A 176 3.97 -1.37 -6.62
C THR A 176 4.29 -1.29 -8.11
N GLY A 177 5.40 -1.91 -8.49
CA GLY A 177 5.88 -2.07 -9.86
C GLY A 177 7.20 -2.84 -9.87
N GLY A 178 7.81 -2.97 -11.05
CA GLY A 178 9.05 -3.71 -11.28
C GLY A 178 8.84 -5.08 -11.92
N LEU A 179 9.88 -5.91 -11.89
CA LEU A 179 9.96 -7.23 -12.52
C LEU A 179 8.78 -8.14 -12.13
N GLN A 180 8.59 -9.17 -12.95
CA GLN A 180 7.51 -10.17 -12.91
C GLN A 180 6.17 -9.66 -13.43
N ASP A 181 5.60 -8.59 -12.86
CA ASP A 181 4.43 -7.89 -13.42
C ASP A 181 4.42 -6.41 -13.03
N ASP A 182 4.99 -5.53 -13.85
CA ASP A 182 5.05 -4.08 -13.57
C ASP A 182 3.65 -3.44 -13.47
N SER A 183 2.62 -4.06 -14.06
CA SER A 183 1.24 -3.56 -14.01
C SER A 183 0.50 -3.90 -12.71
N ASN A 184 1.06 -4.77 -11.86
CA ASN A 184 0.49 -5.08 -10.55
C ASN A 184 0.82 -3.94 -9.57
N THR A 185 -0.12 -3.02 -9.40
CA THR A 185 0.05 -1.80 -8.57
C THR A 185 -0.36 -1.97 -7.11
N CYS A 186 -1.09 -3.05 -6.79
CA CYS A 186 -1.51 -3.38 -5.43
C CYS A 186 -1.78 -4.88 -5.31
N GLY A 187 -1.13 -5.54 -4.37
CA GLY A 187 -1.29 -6.98 -4.15
C GLY A 187 0.05 -7.66 -3.88
N ASN A 188 0.24 -8.86 -4.45
CA ASN A 188 1.41 -9.69 -4.25
C ASN A 188 1.96 -10.19 -5.59
N ASP A 189 3.24 -9.96 -5.79
CA ASP A 189 3.99 -10.55 -6.89
C ASP A 189 5.19 -11.32 -6.36
N ALA A 190 5.40 -12.55 -6.83
CA ALA A 190 6.52 -13.38 -6.41
C ALA A 190 6.82 -14.43 -7.47
N MET A 191 8.09 -14.52 -7.87
CA MET A 191 8.61 -15.55 -8.76
C MET A 191 10.00 -15.99 -8.28
N HIS A 192 10.59 -16.98 -8.96
CA HIS A 192 11.93 -17.49 -8.70
C HIS A 192 12.08 -18.16 -7.32
N SER A 193 11.35 -19.26 -7.10
CA SER A 193 11.41 -20.06 -5.85
C SER A 193 10.91 -19.36 -4.57
N PRO A 194 9.79 -18.61 -4.61
CA PRO A 194 9.25 -18.00 -3.42
C PRO A 194 8.64 -19.06 -2.48
N ASP A 195 8.40 -18.67 -1.24
CA ASP A 195 8.02 -19.60 -0.16
C ASP A 195 6.65 -20.28 -0.29
N ASN A 196 5.81 -19.87 -1.25
CA ASN A 196 4.49 -20.46 -1.52
C ASN A 196 4.18 -20.55 -3.03
N GLY A 197 5.22 -20.78 -3.84
CA GLY A 197 5.13 -20.86 -5.30
C GLY A 197 4.85 -19.51 -5.96
N ASP A 198 4.93 -19.48 -7.29
CA ASP A 198 4.79 -18.24 -8.05
C ASP A 198 3.38 -17.65 -7.92
N LYS A 199 3.29 -16.32 -7.77
CA LYS A 199 2.04 -15.56 -7.57
C LYS A 199 2.05 -14.24 -8.33
N HIS A 200 0.91 -13.95 -8.97
CA HIS A 200 0.56 -12.65 -9.54
C HIS A 200 -0.84 -12.26 -9.05
N ILE A 201 -0.95 -11.89 -7.78
CA ILE A 201 -2.23 -11.56 -7.14
C ILE A 201 -2.41 -10.05 -7.19
N LYS A 202 -3.46 -9.62 -7.90
CA LYS A 202 -3.90 -8.23 -7.95
C LYS A 202 -5.07 -8.05 -6.99
N ALA A 203 -4.92 -7.12 -6.04
CA ALA A 203 -5.88 -6.87 -4.98
C ALA A 203 -6.44 -5.46 -5.06
N MET A 204 -7.63 -5.26 -4.47
CA MET A 204 -8.13 -3.92 -4.19
C MET A 204 -7.58 -3.46 -2.84
N GLY A 205 -6.81 -2.38 -2.85
CA GLY A 205 -6.17 -1.79 -1.70
C GLY A 205 -6.97 -0.65 -1.07
N TYR A 206 -6.95 -0.59 0.26
CA TYR A 206 -7.53 0.48 1.07
C TYR A 206 -6.48 1.04 2.03
N ILE A 207 -6.37 2.35 2.09
CA ILE A 207 -5.49 3.03 3.04
C ILE A 207 -6.35 3.98 3.87
N LEU A 208 -6.34 3.79 5.19
CA LEU A 208 -7.02 4.62 6.16
C LEU A 208 -6.05 5.09 7.24
N VAL A 209 -6.36 6.21 7.89
CA VAL A 209 -5.52 6.80 8.94
C VAL A 209 -6.32 7.18 10.19
N GLN A 210 -5.65 7.15 11.35
CA GLN A 210 -6.18 7.51 12.67
C GLN A 210 -5.17 8.34 13.47
#